data_AF-A0AAI9W1X1-F1
#
_entry.id   AF-A0AAI9W1X1-F1
#
_cell.length_a   1.000
_cell.length_b   1.000
_cell.length_c   1.000
_cell.angle_alpha   90.00
_cell.angle_beta   90.00
_cell.angle_gamma   90.00
#
_symmetry.space_group_name_H-M   'P 1'
#
loop_
_entity.id
_entity.type
_entity.pdbx_description
1 polymer ?
#
loop_
_entity_poly.entity_id
_entity_poly.type
_entity_poly.pdbx_seq_one_letter_code
_entity_poly.pdbx_strand_id
1 'polypeptide(L)'
;VDAETGQTRVLKIWAAHDCGKALNPLSVKGQMIGSCHMGLGQVLSEEMKYGRNGHLMNPDLLDYKIPSVHEMPEVIPIIVESNDSEGPFGAKEAGEGPLLPILPAVCNAVYDAIGVRVSELPITPDRMHRLIEARCKEEDVEPTGLQSPRLEHSELQEVLDERAAEHADRDSIRASMEDDSPYHNGALFGFDPLIPADQQDDRWIVSVTPSGEYIDAPRLAGSAWKHEERRHGGAN
;
A
#
# COMPACT_ATOMS: atom_id res chain seq x y z
N VAL A 1 -14.06 -12.55 -8.38
CA VAL A 1 -15.30 -11.74 -8.21
C VAL A 1 -16.37 -12.44 -9.01
N ASP A 2 -17.57 -12.58 -8.47
CA ASP A 2 -18.74 -13.00 -9.24
C ASP A 2 -19.32 -11.76 -9.94
N ALA A 3 -19.26 -11.76 -11.27
CA ALA A 3 -19.68 -10.62 -12.08
C ALA A 3 -21.21 -10.41 -12.07
N GLU A 4 -21.99 -11.48 -11.87
CA GLU A 4 -23.45 -11.39 -11.87
C GLU A 4 -23.96 -10.85 -10.53
N THR A 5 -23.36 -11.28 -9.41
CA THR A 5 -23.83 -10.93 -8.06
C THR A 5 -23.05 -9.79 -7.40
N GLY A 6 -21.87 -9.44 -7.91
CA GLY A 6 -20.93 -8.53 -7.26
C GLY A 6 -20.23 -9.14 -6.04
N GLN A 7 -20.49 -10.41 -5.71
CA GLN A 7 -19.87 -11.06 -4.56
C GLN A 7 -18.36 -11.22 -4.76
N THR A 8 -17.58 -10.69 -3.82
CA THR A 8 -16.12 -10.82 -3.82
C THR A 8 -15.68 -11.81 -2.76
N ARG A 9 -14.92 -12.84 -3.18
CA ARG A 9 -14.32 -13.83 -2.28
C ARG A 9 -12.81 -13.83 -2.47
N VAL A 10 -12.09 -13.57 -1.39
CA VAL A 10 -10.63 -13.73 -1.35
C VAL A 10 -10.33 -15.22 -1.16
N LEU A 11 -9.45 -15.78 -1.98
CA LEU A 11 -9.16 -17.22 -1.95
C LEU A 11 -7.98 -17.55 -1.04
N LYS A 12 -6.94 -16.72 -1.08
CA LYS A 12 -5.68 -16.93 -0.36
C LYS A 12 -4.98 -15.60 -0.17
N ILE A 13 -4.27 -15.44 0.94
CA ILE A 13 -3.43 -14.28 1.24
C ILE A 13 -2.02 -14.76 1.55
N TRP A 14 -1.03 -14.14 0.93
CA TRP A 14 0.37 -14.23 1.32
C TRP A 14 0.76 -12.87 1.92
N ALA A 15 1.08 -12.85 3.20
CA ALA A 15 1.42 -11.63 3.91
C ALA A 15 2.87 -11.71 4.36
N ALA A 16 3.73 -10.86 3.80
CA ALA A 16 5.11 -10.71 4.26
C ALA A 16 5.23 -9.41 5.06
N HIS A 17 5.80 -9.48 6.27
CA HIS A 17 5.97 -8.32 7.13
C HIS A 17 7.37 -8.29 7.74
N ASP A 18 8.05 -7.16 7.60
CA ASP A 18 9.33 -6.91 8.27
C ASP A 18 9.08 -6.41 9.69
N CYS A 19 9.28 -7.30 10.66
CA CYS A 19 9.22 -6.95 12.08
C CYS A 19 10.61 -6.82 12.71
N GLY A 20 11.66 -6.63 11.92
CA GLY A 20 13.05 -6.52 12.39
C GLY A 20 13.57 -7.85 12.94
N LYS A 21 13.18 -8.21 14.15
CA LYS A 21 13.47 -9.49 14.81
C LYS A 21 12.20 -10.01 15.47
N ALA A 22 11.77 -11.21 15.09
CA ALA A 22 10.59 -11.82 15.70
C ALA A 22 10.93 -12.37 17.09
N LEU A 23 10.69 -11.58 18.14
CA LEU A 23 10.92 -11.99 19.53
C LEU A 23 10.10 -13.24 19.90
N ASN A 24 8.86 -13.31 19.42
CA ASN A 24 8.02 -14.51 19.49
C ASN A 24 7.37 -14.76 18.12
N PRO A 25 7.96 -15.62 17.28
CA PRO A 25 7.46 -15.89 15.94
C PRO A 25 6.01 -16.42 15.91
N LEU A 26 5.56 -17.14 16.94
CA LEU A 26 4.19 -17.64 17.01
C LEU A 26 3.20 -16.48 17.19
N SER A 27 3.50 -15.54 18.09
CA SER A 27 2.68 -14.36 18.32
C SER A 27 2.67 -13.44 17.11
N VAL A 28 3.82 -13.24 16.45
CA VAL A 28 3.91 -12.44 15.21
C VAL A 28 3.02 -13.03 14.11
N LYS A 29 3.08 -14.35 13.88
CA LYS A 29 2.18 -15.02 12.91
C LYS A 29 0.71 -14.84 13.29
N GLY A 30 0.37 -14.96 14.58
CA GLY A 30 -0.98 -14.73 15.07
C GLY A 30 -1.48 -13.31 14.81
N GLN A 31 -0.63 -12.30 15.04
CA GLN A 31 -0.93 -10.90 14.73
C GLN A 31 -1.17 -10.72 13.23
N MET A 32 -0.27 -11.21 12.38
CA MET A 32 -0.44 -11.10 10.92
C MET A 32 -1.76 -11.70 10.42
N ILE A 33 -2.17 -12.87 10.96
CA ILE A 33 -3.46 -13.49 10.62
C ILE A 33 -4.63 -12.64 11.13
N GLY A 34 -4.54 -12.09 12.34
CA GLY A 34 -5.54 -11.19 12.91
C GLY A 34 -5.68 -9.88 12.12
N SER A 35 -4.56 -9.29 11.71
CA SER A 35 -4.53 -8.10 10.86
C SER A 35 -5.15 -8.37 9.49
N CYS A 36 -4.92 -9.56 8.92
CA CYS A 36 -5.60 -9.98 7.69
C CYS A 36 -7.12 -10.10 7.89
N HIS A 37 -7.57 -10.67 9.02
CA HIS A 37 -9.00 -10.75 9.35
C HIS A 37 -9.65 -9.36 9.45
N MET A 38 -9.01 -8.43 10.16
CA MET A 38 -9.49 -7.05 10.29
C MET A 38 -9.49 -6.30 8.96
N GLY A 39 -8.41 -6.42 8.18
CA GLY A 39 -8.30 -5.79 6.87
C GLY A 39 -9.34 -6.32 5.87
N LEU A 40 -9.64 -7.62 5.93
CA LEU A 40 -10.71 -8.25 5.14
C LEU A 40 -12.09 -7.74 5.56
N GLY A 41 -12.34 -7.59 6.86
CA GLY A 41 -13.57 -6.99 7.35
C GLY A 41 -13.77 -5.58 6.80
N GLN A 42 -12.77 -4.71 6.99
CA GLN A 42 -12.81 -3.33 6.51
C GLN A 42 -12.99 -3.21 5.00
N VAL A 43 -12.34 -4.07 4.21
CA VAL A 43 -12.44 -4.00 2.75
C VAL A 43 -13.74 -4.61 2.23
N LEU A 44 -14.25 -5.70 2.82
CA LEU A 44 -15.39 -6.45 2.24
C LEU A 44 -16.76 -6.08 2.81
N SER A 45 -16.86 -5.72 4.10
CA SER A 45 -18.16 -5.77 4.79
C SER A 45 -18.39 -4.74 5.90
N GLU A 46 -17.35 -4.32 6.62
CA GLU A 46 -17.48 -3.46 7.79
C GLU A 46 -17.71 -1.99 7.39
N GLU A 47 -18.82 -1.43 7.85
CA GLU A 47 -19.19 -0.03 7.63
C GLU A 47 -20.03 0.47 8.80
N MET A 48 -19.77 1.68 9.28
CA MET A 48 -20.65 2.37 10.22
C MET A 48 -21.66 3.22 9.47
N LYS A 49 -22.95 2.91 9.59
CA LYS A 49 -24.04 3.60 8.88
C LYS A 49 -24.70 4.62 9.78
N TYR A 50 -24.71 5.88 9.39
CA TYR A 50 -25.34 6.95 10.16
C TYR A 50 -26.61 7.44 9.49
N GLY A 51 -27.70 7.53 10.26
CA GLY A 51 -28.96 8.12 9.80
C GLY A 51 -28.89 9.64 9.71
N ARG A 52 -29.91 10.27 9.11
CA ARG A 52 -30.00 11.73 8.95
C ARG A 52 -29.87 12.52 10.27
N ASN A 53 -30.20 11.89 11.39
CA ASN A 53 -30.17 12.49 12.72
C ASN A 53 -28.82 12.23 13.44
N GLY A 54 -27.84 11.61 12.78
CA GLY A 54 -26.53 11.28 13.36
C GLY A 54 -26.50 10.01 14.21
N HIS A 55 -27.60 9.27 14.32
CA HIS A 55 -27.64 8.00 15.03
C HIS A 55 -26.98 6.88 14.21
N LEU A 56 -26.14 6.07 14.89
CA LEU A 56 -25.58 4.84 14.32
C LEU A 56 -26.70 3.83 14.12
N MET A 57 -26.88 3.38 12.88
CA MET A 57 -27.97 2.51 12.45
C MET A 57 -27.69 1.03 12.66
N ASN A 58 -26.41 0.63 12.74
CA ASN A 58 -25.97 -0.75 12.90
C ASN A 58 -24.98 -0.93 14.08
N PRO A 59 -25.39 -0.61 15.33
CA PRO A 59 -24.52 -0.76 16.50
C PRO A 59 -24.42 -2.20 17.04
N ASP A 60 -24.83 -3.20 16.25
CA ASP A 60 -24.88 -4.61 16.62
C ASP A 60 -24.04 -5.49 15.67
N LEU A 61 -23.76 -6.71 16.10
CA LEU A 61 -22.91 -7.66 15.36
C LEU A 61 -23.64 -8.39 14.22
N LEU A 62 -24.94 -8.13 14.01
CA LEU A 62 -25.68 -8.67 12.88
C LEU A 62 -25.52 -7.77 11.66
N ASP A 63 -25.70 -6.46 11.86
CA ASP A 63 -25.65 -5.46 10.80
C ASP A 63 -24.24 -4.85 10.61
N TYR A 64 -23.40 -4.84 11.63
CA TYR A 64 -21.95 -4.61 11.49
C TYR A 64 -21.25 -5.94 11.22
N LYS A 65 -21.09 -6.26 9.94
CA LYS A 65 -20.69 -7.59 9.48
C LYS A 65 -19.18 -7.82 9.60
N ILE A 66 -18.78 -8.49 10.67
CA ILE A 66 -17.41 -8.98 10.88
C ILE A 66 -17.26 -10.33 10.15
N PRO A 67 -16.16 -10.57 9.42
CA PRO A 67 -15.92 -11.85 8.76
C PRO A 67 -15.93 -13.02 9.75
N SER A 68 -16.67 -14.06 9.40
CA SER A 68 -16.71 -15.33 10.12
C SER A 68 -15.54 -16.24 9.74
N VAL A 69 -15.37 -17.34 10.48
CA VAL A 69 -14.34 -18.36 10.21
C VAL A 69 -14.49 -19.02 8.83
N HIS A 70 -15.69 -19.00 8.23
CA HIS A 70 -15.94 -19.58 6.91
C HIS A 70 -15.64 -18.60 5.76
N GLU A 71 -15.55 -17.31 6.07
CA GLU A 71 -15.22 -16.25 5.11
C GLU A 71 -13.72 -15.95 5.10
N MET A 72 -12.99 -16.45 6.10
CA MET A 72 -11.54 -16.31 6.17
C MET A 72 -10.84 -17.19 5.12
N PRO A 73 -9.98 -16.60 4.26
CA PRO A 73 -9.14 -17.37 3.34
C PRO A 73 -7.99 -18.04 4.08
N GLU A 74 -7.28 -18.91 3.37
CA GLU A 74 -5.97 -19.37 3.82
C GLU A 74 -5.00 -18.18 3.86
N VAL A 75 -4.40 -17.91 5.03
CA VAL A 75 -3.40 -16.85 5.22
C VAL A 75 -2.03 -17.49 5.45
N ILE A 76 -1.06 -17.15 4.60
CA ILE A 76 0.33 -17.57 4.73
C ILE A 76 1.17 -16.39 5.25
N PRO A 77 1.49 -16.35 6.56
CA PRO A 77 2.34 -15.32 7.14
C PRO A 77 3.82 -15.63 6.90
N ILE A 78 4.54 -14.66 6.33
CA ILE A 78 5.98 -14.68 6.08
C ILE A 78 6.62 -13.60 6.97
N ILE A 79 7.45 -14.05 7.91
CA ILE A 79 8.24 -13.14 8.75
C ILE A 79 9.48 -12.73 7.98
N VAL A 80 9.69 -11.43 7.85
CA VAL A 80 10.92 -10.83 7.34
C VAL A 80 11.67 -10.22 8.52
N GLU A 81 12.99 -10.42 8.59
CA GLU A 81 13.81 -9.95 9.69
C GLU A 81 14.94 -9.03 9.18
N SER A 82 14.72 -7.71 9.19
CA SER A 82 15.77 -6.75 8.82
C SER A 82 16.78 -6.44 9.93
N ASN A 83 16.49 -6.81 11.19
CA ASN A 83 17.22 -6.45 12.41
C ASN A 83 17.52 -4.95 12.56
N ASP A 84 16.65 -4.23 13.26
CA ASP A 84 16.77 -2.79 13.52
C ASP A 84 17.83 -2.46 14.60
N SER A 85 18.78 -1.55 14.34
CA SER A 85 19.84 -1.21 15.31
C SER A 85 19.30 -0.53 16.57
N GLU A 86 18.19 0.20 16.46
CA GLU A 86 17.54 0.92 17.55
C GLU A 86 16.47 0.08 18.25
N GLY A 87 16.03 -1.00 17.60
CA GLY A 87 15.04 -1.94 18.11
C GLY A 87 15.59 -2.83 19.23
N PRO A 88 14.78 -3.17 20.27
CA PRO A 88 15.21 -4.11 21.29
C PRO A 88 15.49 -5.48 20.65
N PHE A 89 16.75 -5.92 20.74
CA PHE A 89 17.24 -7.13 20.06
C PHE A 89 17.02 -7.16 18.55
N GLY A 90 16.92 -6.00 17.88
CA GLY A 90 16.63 -5.94 16.45
C GLY A 90 15.15 -5.79 16.09
N ALA A 91 14.23 -5.74 17.07
CA ALA A 91 12.79 -5.83 16.82
C ALA A 91 12.14 -4.51 16.36
N LYS A 92 11.16 -4.64 15.47
CA LYS A 92 10.18 -3.62 15.07
C LYS A 92 8.76 -4.11 15.40
N GLU A 93 7.75 -3.31 15.07
CA GLU A 93 6.34 -3.65 15.29
C GLU A 93 5.84 -4.79 14.39
N ALA A 94 4.79 -5.47 14.82
CA ALA A 94 4.12 -6.52 14.06
C ALA A 94 2.59 -6.56 14.27
N GLY A 95 2.00 -5.49 14.82
CA GLY A 95 0.58 -5.43 15.17
C GLY A 95 -0.26 -4.73 14.11
N GLU A 96 0.16 -3.53 13.69
CA GLU A 96 -0.65 -2.70 12.79
C GLU A 96 -0.17 -2.75 11.34
N GLY A 97 1.15 -2.88 11.11
CA GLY A 97 1.73 -2.90 9.78
C GLY A 97 1.14 -3.95 8.84
N PRO A 98 0.86 -5.20 9.29
CA PRO A 98 0.29 -6.22 8.42
C PRO A 98 -1.16 -5.94 7.96
N LEU A 99 -1.90 -5.02 8.61
CA LEU A 99 -3.29 -4.71 8.26
C LEU A 99 -3.38 -3.82 7.02
N LEU A 100 -2.61 -2.75 7.03
CA LEU A 100 -2.65 -1.68 6.02
C LEU A 100 -2.53 -2.17 4.57
N PRO A 101 -1.64 -3.13 4.20
CA PRO A 101 -1.51 -3.58 2.82
C PRO A 101 -2.67 -4.44 2.32
N ILE A 102 -3.53 -4.95 3.21
CA ILE A 102 -4.63 -5.86 2.84
C ILE A 102 -5.69 -5.13 1.99
N LEU A 103 -6.06 -3.92 2.39
CA LEU A 103 -7.08 -3.12 1.69
C LEU A 103 -6.71 -2.88 0.21
N PRO A 104 -5.54 -2.26 -0.12
CA PRO A 104 -5.17 -2.04 -1.51
C PRO A 104 -4.87 -3.35 -2.25
N ALA A 105 -4.35 -4.38 -1.59
CA ALA A 105 -4.11 -5.68 -2.23
C ALA A 105 -5.42 -6.32 -2.73
N VAL A 106 -6.48 -6.29 -1.92
CA VAL A 106 -7.80 -6.80 -2.32
C VAL A 106 -8.41 -5.95 -3.43
N CYS A 107 -8.34 -4.62 -3.34
CA CYS A 107 -8.83 -3.73 -4.41
C CYS A 107 -8.09 -3.96 -5.74
N ASN A 108 -6.77 -4.17 -5.69
CA ASN A 108 -5.99 -4.49 -6.88
C ASN A 108 -6.31 -5.86 -7.44
N ALA A 109 -6.57 -6.87 -6.59
CA ALA A 109 -7.03 -8.18 -7.04
C ALA A 109 -8.42 -8.13 -7.70
N VAL A 110 -9.32 -7.26 -7.22
CA VAL A 110 -10.60 -7.00 -7.89
C VAL A 110 -10.39 -6.37 -9.26
N TYR A 111 -9.52 -5.37 -9.36
CA TYR A 111 -9.18 -4.76 -10.64
C TYR A 111 -8.55 -5.77 -11.60
N ASP A 112 -7.59 -6.56 -11.14
CA ASP A 112 -6.96 -7.63 -11.93
C ASP A 112 -7.99 -8.67 -12.41
N ALA A 113 -8.98 -9.01 -11.58
CA ALA A 113 -9.99 -9.98 -11.95
C ALA A 113 -10.96 -9.49 -13.04
N ILE A 114 -11.49 -8.26 -12.93
CA ILE A 114 -12.64 -7.80 -13.73
C ILE A 114 -12.51 -6.37 -14.29
N GLY A 115 -11.37 -5.71 -14.11
CA GLY A 115 -11.08 -4.37 -14.63
C GLY A 115 -11.76 -3.23 -13.89
N VAL A 116 -12.49 -3.51 -12.81
CA VAL A 116 -13.20 -2.50 -12.02
C VAL A 116 -12.26 -1.84 -11.03
N ARG A 117 -12.11 -0.50 -11.11
CA ARG A 117 -11.39 0.30 -10.12
C ARG A 117 -12.32 0.71 -9.00
N VAL A 118 -11.97 0.30 -7.78
CA VAL A 118 -12.69 0.63 -6.55
C VAL A 118 -12.11 1.91 -5.96
N SER A 119 -12.97 2.90 -5.69
CA SER A 119 -12.59 4.17 -5.06
C SER A 119 -13.17 4.36 -3.65
N GLU A 120 -14.01 3.44 -3.19
CA GLU A 120 -14.71 3.53 -1.91
C GLU A 120 -14.79 2.15 -1.26
N LEU A 121 -14.61 2.10 0.06
CA LEU A 121 -14.74 0.89 0.88
C LEU A 121 -15.95 1.01 1.82
N PRO A 122 -16.56 -0.11 2.23
CA PRO A 122 -16.26 -1.49 1.79
C PRO A 122 -16.77 -1.80 0.38
N ILE A 123 -16.23 -2.85 -0.25
CA ILE A 123 -16.68 -3.41 -1.54
C ILE A 123 -17.82 -4.41 -1.37
N THR A 124 -18.92 -3.96 -0.76
CA THR A 124 -20.10 -4.80 -0.56
C THR A 124 -20.67 -5.27 -1.92
N PRO A 125 -21.37 -6.43 -1.97
CA PRO A 125 -21.91 -6.95 -3.22
C PRO A 125 -22.79 -5.95 -3.98
N ASP A 126 -23.59 -5.13 -3.28
CA ASP A 126 -24.43 -4.11 -3.90
C ASP A 126 -23.64 -2.93 -4.51
N ARG A 127 -22.50 -2.56 -3.91
CA ARG A 127 -21.61 -1.53 -4.47
C ARG A 127 -20.83 -2.08 -5.65
N MET A 128 -20.31 -3.30 -5.52
CA MET A 128 -19.59 -3.98 -6.60
C MET A 128 -20.48 -4.24 -7.81
N HIS A 129 -21.72 -4.69 -7.60
CA HIS A 129 -22.67 -4.91 -8.67
C HIS A 129 -22.95 -3.61 -9.45
N ARG A 130 -23.15 -2.48 -8.76
CA ARG A 130 -23.30 -1.16 -9.40
C ARG A 130 -22.07 -0.75 -10.23
N LEU A 131 -20.86 -1.02 -9.74
CA LEU A 131 -19.63 -0.73 -10.47
C LEU A 131 -19.49 -1.62 -11.72
N ILE A 132 -19.87 -2.90 -11.61
CA ILE A 132 -19.87 -3.86 -12.71
C ILE A 132 -20.89 -3.43 -13.78
N GLU A 133 -22.13 -3.14 -13.40
CA GLU A 133 -23.18 -2.69 -14.33
C GLU A 133 -22.77 -1.43 -15.10
N ALA A 134 -22.14 -0.46 -14.41
CA ALA A 134 -21.65 0.76 -15.04
C ALA A 134 -20.62 0.46 -16.13
N ARG A 135 -19.64 -0.43 -15.85
CA ARG A 135 -18.62 -0.84 -16.81
C ARG A 135 -19.21 -1.64 -17.98
N CYS A 136 -20.08 -2.60 -17.70
CA CYS A 136 -20.78 -3.39 -18.72
C CYS A 136 -21.50 -2.50 -19.73
N LYS A 137 -22.14 -1.43 -19.24
CA LYS A 137 -22.83 -0.45 -20.08
C LYS A 137 -21.87 0.40 -20.92
N GLU A 138 -20.69 0.73 -20.39
CA GLU A 138 -19.67 1.48 -21.13
C GLU A 138 -19.05 0.64 -22.26
N GLU A 139 -18.87 -0.66 -22.04
CA GLU A 139 -18.26 -1.58 -23.00
C GLU A 139 -19.28 -2.33 -23.89
N ASP A 140 -20.59 -2.15 -23.65
CA ASP A 140 -21.70 -2.86 -24.32
C ASP A 140 -21.55 -4.39 -24.25
N VAL A 141 -21.25 -4.90 -23.04
CA VAL A 141 -21.06 -6.33 -22.76
C VAL A 141 -21.89 -6.78 -21.56
N GLU A 142 -22.22 -8.08 -21.54
CA GLU A 142 -22.80 -8.73 -20.37
C GLU A 142 -21.74 -8.90 -19.26
N PRO A 143 -22.11 -9.05 -17.97
CA PRO A 143 -21.16 -9.20 -16.87
C PRO A 143 -20.13 -10.32 -17.05
N THR A 144 -20.54 -11.44 -17.66
CA THR A 144 -19.66 -12.58 -17.95
C THR A 144 -18.70 -12.32 -19.12
N GLY A 145 -18.95 -11.26 -19.90
CA GLY A 145 -18.10 -10.81 -21.00
C GLY A 145 -17.01 -9.83 -20.58
N LEU A 146 -17.00 -9.36 -19.32
CA LEU A 146 -15.95 -8.48 -18.81
C LEU A 146 -14.58 -9.15 -18.87
N GLN A 147 -13.63 -8.49 -19.53
CA GLN A 147 -12.27 -8.98 -19.62
C GLN A 147 -11.41 -8.47 -18.47
N SER A 148 -10.56 -9.36 -17.96
CA SER A 148 -9.49 -9.00 -17.05
C SER A 148 -8.52 -8.04 -17.75
N PRO A 149 -8.14 -6.91 -17.12
CA PRO A 149 -7.18 -6.00 -17.68
C PRO A 149 -5.86 -6.74 -17.90
N ARG A 150 -5.33 -6.63 -19.11
CA ARG A 150 -3.99 -7.14 -19.42
C ARG A 150 -3.02 -5.98 -19.42
N LEU A 151 -1.83 -6.26 -18.90
CA LEU A 151 -0.75 -5.29 -18.96
C LEU A 151 -0.18 -5.32 -20.37
N GLU A 152 -0.46 -4.28 -21.14
CA GLU A 152 0.15 -4.07 -22.44
C GLU A 152 1.39 -3.21 -22.24
N HIS A 153 2.54 -3.80 -22.52
CA HIS A 153 3.82 -3.12 -22.45
C HIS A 153 3.96 -2.15 -23.61
N SER A 154 4.38 -0.93 -23.30
CA SER A 154 4.75 0.03 -24.35
C SER A 154 6.09 -0.34 -24.98
N GLU A 155 6.44 0.32 -26.08
CA GLU A 155 7.76 0.20 -26.73
C GLU A 155 8.93 0.52 -25.77
N LEU A 156 8.67 1.25 -24.68
CA LEU A 156 9.68 1.55 -23.65
C LEU A 156 9.99 0.35 -22.73
N GLN A 157 9.21 -0.73 -22.76
CA GLN A 157 9.43 -1.85 -21.85
C GLN A 157 10.80 -2.49 -22.04
N GLU A 158 11.25 -2.68 -23.28
CA GLU A 158 12.58 -3.25 -23.57
C GLU A 158 13.69 -2.39 -22.95
N VAL A 159 13.57 -1.06 -23.07
CA VAL A 159 14.53 -0.11 -22.48
C VAL A 159 14.49 -0.18 -20.95
N LEU A 160 13.31 -0.34 -20.35
CA LEU A 160 13.18 -0.47 -18.90
C LEU A 160 13.75 -1.79 -18.38
N ASP A 161 13.57 -2.89 -19.11
CA ASP A 161 14.10 -4.21 -18.75
C ASP A 161 15.63 -4.23 -18.82
N GLU A 162 16.22 -3.67 -19.89
CA GLU A 162 17.67 -3.52 -20.02
C GLU A 162 18.25 -2.69 -18.87
N ARG A 163 17.63 -1.55 -18.55
CA ARG A 163 18.05 -0.70 -17.42
C ARG A 163 17.90 -1.39 -16.07
N ALA A 164 16.85 -2.17 -15.88
CA ALA A 164 16.65 -2.94 -14.66
C ALA A 164 17.75 -3.98 -14.47
N ALA A 165 18.19 -4.64 -15.55
CA ALA A 165 19.30 -5.58 -15.53
C ALA A 165 20.64 -4.87 -15.20
N GLU A 166 20.94 -3.74 -15.85
CA GLU A 166 22.12 -2.92 -15.55
C GLU A 166 22.14 -2.47 -14.08
N HIS A 167 20.97 -2.11 -13.54
CA HIS A 167 20.82 -1.72 -12.15
C HIS A 167 21.10 -2.89 -11.19
N ALA A 168 20.55 -4.07 -11.48
CA ALA A 168 20.75 -5.28 -10.68
C ALA A 168 22.21 -5.72 -10.65
N ASP A 169 22.91 -5.64 -11.78
CA ASP A 169 24.34 -5.95 -11.87
C ASP A 169 25.16 -4.96 -11.02
N ARG A 170 24.82 -3.67 -11.09
CA ARG A 170 25.50 -2.65 -10.30
C ARG A 170 25.25 -2.81 -8.80
N ASP A 171 24.02 -3.08 -8.37
CA ASP A 171 23.70 -3.33 -6.96
C ASP A 171 24.47 -4.55 -6.45
N SER A 172 24.61 -5.60 -7.27
CA SER A 172 25.40 -6.78 -6.96
C SER A 172 26.89 -6.46 -6.78
N ILE A 173 27.46 -5.63 -7.67
CA ILE A 173 28.87 -5.18 -7.55
C ILE A 173 29.05 -4.34 -6.29
N ARG A 174 28.14 -3.41 -6.01
CA ARG A 174 28.23 -2.52 -4.86
C ARG A 174 28.13 -3.27 -3.54
N ALA A 175 27.33 -4.32 -3.46
CA ALA A 175 27.28 -5.20 -2.29
C ALA A 175 28.65 -5.83 -1.93
N SER A 176 29.60 -5.83 -2.87
CA SER A 176 30.98 -6.31 -2.65
C SER A 176 32.03 -5.20 -2.44
N MET A 177 31.63 -3.92 -2.49
CA MET A 177 32.51 -2.76 -2.29
C MET A 177 32.46 -2.27 -0.84
N GLU A 178 33.56 -1.69 -0.34
CA GLU A 178 33.63 -1.03 0.98
C GLU A 178 32.94 0.35 1.01
N ASP A 179 32.68 0.94 -0.16
CA ASP A 179 32.11 2.28 -0.30
C ASP A 179 30.57 2.26 -0.17
N ASP A 180 30.06 2.91 0.87
CA ASP A 180 28.64 3.05 1.19
C ASP A 180 28.05 4.42 0.77
N SER A 181 28.80 5.25 0.04
CA SER A 181 28.40 6.60 -0.34
C SER A 181 27.06 6.62 -1.12
N PRO A 182 26.08 7.47 -0.77
CA PRO A 182 24.77 7.47 -1.43
C PRO A 182 24.90 7.63 -2.94
N TYR A 183 24.23 6.77 -3.71
CA TYR A 183 24.11 6.97 -5.16
C TYR A 183 22.73 7.51 -5.51
N HIS A 184 22.67 8.35 -6.53
CA HIS A 184 21.44 8.99 -6.96
C HIS A 184 20.76 8.12 -8.00
N ASN A 185 19.60 7.54 -7.67
CA ASN A 185 18.90 6.67 -8.60
C ASN A 185 18.26 7.48 -9.75
N GLY A 186 19.04 7.83 -10.77
CA GLY A 186 18.59 8.49 -12.01
C GLY A 186 17.78 7.59 -12.96
N ALA A 187 17.57 6.32 -12.59
CA ALA A 187 17.02 5.28 -13.46
C ALA A 187 15.61 5.58 -14.00
N LEU A 188 14.80 6.36 -13.27
CA LEU A 188 13.43 6.66 -13.66
C LEU A 188 13.31 7.67 -14.81
N PHE A 189 14.37 8.41 -15.17
CA PHE A 189 14.25 9.54 -16.10
C PHE A 189 15.34 9.62 -17.19
N GLY A 190 16.18 8.61 -17.34
CA GLY A 190 17.21 8.58 -18.41
C GLY A 190 18.45 9.44 -18.13
N PHE A 191 18.74 9.70 -16.86
CA PHE A 191 19.94 10.42 -16.41
C PHE A 191 21.07 9.45 -16.03
N ASP A 192 22.31 9.92 -16.06
CA ASP A 192 23.46 9.24 -15.49
C ASP A 192 23.21 8.99 -13.99
N PRO A 193 23.19 7.74 -13.53
CA PRO A 193 22.83 7.43 -12.16
C PRO A 193 23.98 7.64 -11.15
N LEU A 194 25.12 8.17 -11.58
CA LEU A 194 26.23 8.59 -10.72
C LEU A 194 26.24 10.10 -10.47
N ILE A 195 25.41 10.86 -11.19
CA ILE A 195 25.36 12.31 -11.10
C ILE A 195 23.96 12.72 -10.60
N PRO A 196 23.82 13.65 -9.64
CA PRO A 196 22.52 14.19 -9.25
C PRO A 196 21.72 14.75 -10.45
N ALA A 197 20.40 14.59 -10.45
CA ALA A 197 19.55 15.01 -11.58
C ALA A 197 19.60 16.54 -11.83
N ASP A 198 19.74 17.34 -10.77
CA ASP A 198 19.90 18.80 -10.82
C ASP A 198 21.25 19.26 -11.41
N GLN A 199 22.23 18.35 -11.51
CA GLN A 199 23.50 18.63 -12.20
C GLN A 199 23.48 18.20 -13.67
N GLN A 200 22.44 17.48 -14.11
CA GLN A 200 22.30 16.97 -15.47
C GLN A 200 21.22 17.69 -16.28
N ASP A 201 20.22 18.25 -15.60
CA ASP A 201 19.11 18.95 -16.25
C ASP A 201 18.64 20.11 -15.37
N ASP A 202 18.79 21.32 -15.92
CA ASP A 202 18.44 22.59 -15.27
C ASP A 202 16.96 22.70 -14.85
N ARG A 203 16.09 21.80 -15.34
CA ARG A 203 14.69 21.72 -14.90
C ARG A 203 14.53 21.10 -13.52
N TRP A 204 15.54 20.39 -13.03
CA TRP A 204 15.56 19.78 -11.70
C TRP A 204 16.19 20.72 -10.69
N ILE A 205 15.54 20.89 -9.53
CA ILE A 205 16.01 21.76 -8.46
C ILE A 205 16.07 20.93 -7.18
N VAL A 206 17.26 20.78 -6.60
CA VAL A 206 17.42 20.19 -5.26
C VAL A 206 17.25 21.29 -4.23
N SER A 207 16.21 21.17 -3.41
CA SER A 207 15.94 22.06 -2.28
C SER A 207 15.74 21.18 -1.05
N VAL A 208 16.78 21.08 -0.22
CA VAL A 208 16.74 20.35 1.08
C VAL A 208 16.03 21.19 2.15
N THR A 209 16.02 22.50 1.97
CA THR A 209 15.36 23.46 2.87
C THR A 209 14.43 24.35 2.04
N PRO A 210 13.19 24.61 2.49
CA PRO A 210 12.29 25.49 1.76
C PRO A 210 12.91 26.89 1.60
N SER A 211 12.67 27.53 0.46
CA SER A 211 13.13 28.89 0.20
C SER A 211 12.56 29.88 1.22
N GLY A 212 13.27 31.00 1.49
CA GLY A 212 12.80 32.02 2.44
C GLY A 212 11.39 32.52 2.11
N GLU A 213 11.09 32.75 0.82
CA GLU A 213 9.75 33.13 0.36
C GLU A 213 8.68 32.06 0.67
N TYR A 214 9.04 30.78 0.60
CA TYR A 214 8.13 29.68 0.95
C TYR A 214 7.88 29.58 2.46
N ILE A 215 8.89 29.87 3.30
CA ILE A 215 8.75 29.88 4.77
C ILE A 215 7.86 31.04 5.22
N ASP A 216 7.93 32.18 4.54
CA ASP A 216 7.12 33.36 4.83
C ASP A 216 5.63 33.11 4.51
N ALA A 217 5.34 32.44 3.39
CA ALA A 217 3.99 32.11 2.93
C ALA A 217 3.79 30.62 2.57
N PRO A 218 3.89 29.68 3.54
CA PRO A 218 3.82 28.26 3.25
C PRO A 218 2.39 27.85 2.89
N ARG A 219 2.27 26.88 1.98
CA ARG A 219 1.00 26.18 1.75
C ARG A 219 0.64 25.35 2.99
N LEU A 220 -0.59 24.81 3.06
CA LEU A 220 -1.09 24.07 4.24
C LEU A 220 -0.08 23.05 4.81
N ALA A 221 0.58 22.27 3.95
CA ALA A 221 1.59 21.28 4.34
C ALA A 221 2.91 21.89 4.89
N GLY A 222 3.28 23.10 4.48
CA GLY A 222 4.50 23.79 4.91
C GLY A 222 4.36 24.51 6.26
N SER A 223 3.17 24.54 6.85
CA SER A 223 2.92 25.16 8.16
C SER A 223 3.67 24.49 9.32
N ALA A 224 4.06 23.22 9.16
CA ALA A 224 4.86 22.46 10.13
C ALA A 224 6.24 23.10 10.40
N TRP A 225 6.81 23.80 9.41
CA TRP A 225 8.11 24.49 9.53
C TRP A 225 8.06 25.75 10.41
N LYS A 226 6.86 26.22 10.80
CA LYS A 226 6.69 27.37 11.70
C LYS A 226 6.66 26.96 13.18
N HIS A 227 6.72 25.67 13.51
CA HIS A 227 6.75 25.21 14.89
C HIS A 227 8.19 25.10 15.41
N GLU A 228 8.54 25.95 16.37
CA GLU A 228 9.72 25.72 17.22
C GLU A 228 9.43 24.54 18.15
N GLU A 229 10.22 23.48 18.04
CA GLU A 229 10.17 22.32 18.93
C GLU A 229 10.56 22.76 20.36
N ARG A 230 9.57 22.97 21.24
CA ARG A 230 9.82 23.16 22.67
C ARG A 230 9.93 21.81 23.37
N ARG A 231 11.16 21.30 23.49
CA ARG A 231 11.44 20.18 24.41
C ARG A 231 11.49 20.72 25.84
N HIS A 232 10.46 20.44 26.63
CA HIS A 232 10.55 20.55 28.09
C HIS A 232 11.40 19.38 28.61
N GLY A 233 12.68 19.63 28.87
CA GLY A 233 13.49 18.75 29.71
C GLY A 233 12.89 18.73 31.11
N GLY A 234 12.37 17.58 31.54
CA GLY A 234 12.00 17.34 32.92
C GLY A 234 13.26 17.41 33.79
N ALA A 235 13.46 18.53 34.47
CA ALA A 235 14.41 18.61 35.57
C ALA A 235 13.78 17.96 36.81
N ASN A 236 14.43 16.90 37.30
CA ASN A 236 14.49 16.64 38.74
C ASN A 236 15.58 17.54 39.34
#